data_AF-A0A699XIN2-F1
#
_entry.id   AF-A0A699XIN2-F1
#
_cell.length_a   1.000
_cell.length_b   1.000
_cell.length_c   1.000
_cell.angle_alpha   90.00
_cell.angle_beta   90.00
_cell.angle_gamma   90.00
#
_symmetry.space_group_name_H-M   'P 1'
#
loop_
_entity.id
_entity.type
_entity.pdbx_description
1 polymer ?
#
loop_
_entity_poly.entity_id
_entity_poly.type
_entity_poly.pdbx_seq_one_letter_code
_entity_poly.pdbx_strand_id
1 'polypeptide(L)'
;QELFHQRRYSFVDIQSPDFVAVAAGYRIAGQRVDDRSALRPALEKMLAHPGSFLLEVMVTKENNIFPMVPQGCSVAEIRLR
;
A
#
# COMPACT_ATOMS: atom_id res chain seq x y z
N GLN A 1 10.09 8.33 -9.41
CA GLN A 1 11.54 8.66 -9.41
C GLN A 1 12.43 7.49 -9.86
N GLU A 2 11.91 6.27 -9.94
CA GLU A 2 12.69 5.13 -10.44
C GLU A 2 12.93 5.19 -11.97
N LEU A 3 11.85 5.34 -12.76
CA LEU A 3 11.90 5.36 -14.23
C LEU A 3 12.63 6.57 -14.84
N PHE A 4 12.64 7.71 -14.14
CA PHE A 4 13.08 9.00 -14.70
C PHE A 4 14.30 9.61 -13.99
N HIS A 5 14.75 9.04 -12.87
CA HIS A 5 15.90 9.54 -12.09
C HIS A 5 16.83 8.44 -11.56
N GLN A 6 16.96 7.30 -12.27
CA GLN A 6 17.94 6.24 -11.95
C GLN A 6 17.88 5.75 -10.48
N ARG A 7 16.67 5.59 -9.91
CA ARG A 7 16.49 5.17 -8.50
C ARG A 7 17.08 6.13 -7.47
N ARG A 8 17.28 7.42 -7.80
CA ARG A 8 17.64 8.44 -6.80
C ARG A 8 16.41 8.81 -5.96
N TYR A 9 16.22 8.11 -4.86
CA TYR A 9 15.18 8.40 -3.88
C TYR A 9 15.61 9.56 -2.97
N SER A 10 15.09 10.77 -3.19
CA SER A 10 15.37 11.95 -2.35
C SER A 10 14.17 12.23 -1.45
N PHE A 11 14.33 12.11 -0.12
CA PHE A 11 13.28 12.35 0.89
C PHE A 11 11.97 11.56 0.73
N VAL A 12 11.99 10.41 0.05
CA VAL A 12 10.79 9.56 -0.15
C VAL A 12 10.73 8.32 0.73
N ASP A 13 11.74 8.09 1.58
CA ASP A 13 11.70 7.03 2.58
C ASP A 13 10.98 7.53 3.83
N ILE A 14 9.65 7.39 3.82
CA ILE A 14 8.79 7.78 4.93
C ILE A 14 8.73 6.62 5.92
N GLN A 15 9.24 6.84 7.13
CA GLN A 15 9.01 5.93 8.24
C GLN A 15 7.57 6.05 8.71
N SER A 16 6.84 4.95 8.62
CA SER A 16 5.47 4.86 9.14
C SER A 16 5.49 4.41 10.61
N PRO A 17 4.57 4.91 11.45
CA PRO A 17 4.41 4.43 12.82
C PRO A 17 3.82 3.01 12.83
N ASP A 18 3.75 2.41 14.01
CA ASP A 18 2.92 1.22 14.21
C ASP A 18 1.44 1.61 14.13
N PHE A 19 0.81 1.39 12.97
CA PHE A 19 -0.59 1.75 12.74
C PHE A 19 -1.56 0.98 13.62
N VAL A 20 -1.23 -0.26 14.00
CA VAL A 20 -2.05 -1.08 14.90
C VAL A 20 -2.02 -0.49 16.31
N ALA A 21 -0.84 -0.08 16.80
CA ALA A 21 -0.71 0.60 18.08
C ALA A 21 -1.42 1.96 18.10
N VAL A 22 -1.33 2.73 17.01
CA VAL A 22 -2.07 3.99 16.86
C VAL A 22 -3.59 3.74 16.92
N ALA A 23 -4.10 2.75 16.18
CA ALA A 23 -5.52 2.39 16.21
C ALA A 23 -5.98 1.98 17.62
N ALA A 24 -5.18 1.20 18.33
CA ALA A 24 -5.46 0.80 19.70
C ALA A 24 -5.59 2.00 20.64
N GLY A 25 -4.77 3.05 20.45
CA GLY A 25 -4.88 4.32 21.19
C GLY A 25 -6.24 5.01 21.04
N TYR A 26 -6.92 4.81 19.91
CA TYR A 26 -8.27 5.31 19.64
C TYR A 26 -9.38 4.31 19.95
N ARG A 27 -9.07 3.18 20.61
CA ARG A 27 -10.00 2.07 20.88
C ARG A 27 -10.57 1.45 19.60
N ILE A 28 -9.81 1.52 18.51
CA ILE A 28 -10.13 0.90 17.23
C ILE A 28 -9.40 -0.45 17.15
N ALA A 29 -10.11 -1.51 16.78
CA ALA A 29 -9.48 -2.81 16.57
C ALA A 29 -8.52 -2.73 15.38
N GLY A 30 -7.30 -3.25 15.54
CA GLY A 30 -6.26 -3.20 14.51
C GLY A 30 -5.66 -4.56 14.22
N GLN A 31 -5.29 -4.82 12.96
CA GLN A 31 -4.51 -6.00 12.57
C GLN A 31 -3.55 -5.65 11.44
N ARG A 32 -2.32 -6.19 11.50
CA ARG A 32 -1.35 -6.17 10.40
C ARG A 32 -1.37 -7.51 9.65
N VAL A 33 -1.22 -7.45 8.33
CA VAL A 33 -1.06 -8.61 7.44
C VAL A 33 0.19 -8.41 6.60
N ASP A 34 1.12 -9.34 6.71
CA ASP A 34 2.36 -9.40 5.91
C ASP A 34 2.44 -10.63 5.00
N ASP A 35 1.62 -11.64 5.28
CA ASP A 35 1.52 -12.85 4.45
C ASP A 35 0.27 -12.86 3.56
N ARG A 36 0.45 -13.25 2.29
CA ARG A 36 -0.64 -13.28 1.29
C ARG A 36 -1.75 -14.28 1.64
N SER A 37 -1.42 -15.40 2.27
CA SER A 37 -2.42 -16.41 2.69
C SER A 37 -3.30 -15.90 3.82
N ALA A 38 -2.78 -15.00 4.66
CA ALA A 38 -3.51 -14.38 5.76
C ALA A 38 -4.42 -13.22 5.32
N LEU A 39 -4.24 -12.68 4.10
CA LEU A 39 -5.00 -11.53 3.61
C LEU A 39 -6.50 -11.79 3.56
N ARG A 40 -6.93 -12.91 2.98
CA ARG A 40 -8.36 -13.21 2.83
C ARG A 40 -9.06 -13.42 4.19
N PRO A 41 -8.53 -14.25 5.11
CA PRO A 41 -9.08 -14.37 6.46
C PRO A 41 -9.10 -13.05 7.23
N ALA A 42 -8.06 -12.22 7.09
CA ALA A 42 -8.00 -10.93 7.78
C ALA A 42 -9.04 -9.93 7.26
N LEU A 43 -9.28 -9.94 5.94
CA LEU A 43 -10.32 -9.12 5.32
C LEU A 43 -11.72 -9.55 5.81
N GLU A 44 -11.98 -10.86 5.85
CA GLU A 44 -13.24 -11.41 6.36
C GLU A 44 -13.47 -11.03 7.82
N LYS A 45 -12.44 -11.11 8.66
CA LYS A 45 -12.48 -10.67 10.06
C LYS A 45 -12.75 -9.18 10.19
N MET A 46 -12.10 -8.34 9.39
CA MET A 46 -12.32 -6.89 9.37
C MET A 46 -13.78 -6.56 9.01
N LEU A 47 -14.30 -7.17 7.94
CA LEU A 47 -15.66 -6.92 7.45
C LEU A 47 -16.74 -7.45 8.40
N ALA A 48 -16.46 -8.53 9.13
CA ALA A 48 -17.37 -9.08 10.13
C ALA A 48 -17.29 -8.36 11.48
N HIS A 49 -16.32 -7.45 11.69
CA HIS A 49 -16.14 -6.78 12.97
C HIS A 49 -17.26 -5.75 13.23
N PRO A 50 -17.99 -5.84 14.35
CA PRO A 50 -18.99 -4.83 14.70
C PRO A 50 -18.28 -3.57 15.21
N GLY A 51 -17.98 -2.64 14.32
CA GLY A 51 -17.40 -1.33 14.64
C GLY A 51 -16.23 -0.92 13.76
N SER A 52 -15.47 0.07 14.20
CA SER A 52 -14.28 0.55 13.49
C SER A 52 -13.15 -0.48 13.57
N PHE A 53 -12.49 -0.72 12.43
CA PHE A 53 -11.37 -1.63 12.32
C PHE A 53 -10.30 -1.04 11.39
N LEU A 54 -9.03 -1.18 11.75
CA LEU A 54 -7.87 -0.83 10.93
C LEU A 54 -7.16 -2.11 10.48
N LEU A 55 -7.05 -2.29 9.17
CA LEU A 55 -6.26 -3.38 8.58
C LEU A 55 -5.04 -2.79 7.87
N GLU A 56 -3.86 -3.02 8.42
CA GLU A 56 -2.59 -2.66 7.79
C GLU A 56 -2.12 -3.83 6.90
N VAL A 57 -2.03 -3.58 5.59
CA VAL A 57 -1.60 -4.61 4.61
C VAL A 57 -0.24 -4.24 4.07
N MET A 58 0.76 -5.09 4.34
CA MET A 58 2.10 -4.93 3.80
C MET A 58 2.09 -5.29 2.32
N VAL A 59 2.44 -4.33 1.47
CA VAL A 59 2.57 -4.51 0.02
C VAL A 59 4.02 -4.33 -0.41
N THR A 60 4.39 -4.92 -1.53
CA THR A 60 5.72 -4.74 -2.12
C THR A 60 5.93 -3.26 -2.47
N LYS A 61 7.05 -2.68 -2.04
CA LYS A 61 7.37 -1.26 -2.27
C LYS A 61 7.53 -0.88 -3.75
N GLU A 62 7.87 -1.85 -4.61
CA GLU A 62 8.37 -1.62 -5.98
C GLU A 62 7.48 -2.23 -7.05
N ASN A 63 6.20 -1.88 -7.09
CA ASN A 63 5.37 -2.13 -8.27
C ASN A 63 5.03 -0.81 -8.93
N ASN A 64 5.58 -0.60 -10.14
CA ASN A 64 5.15 0.50 -11.00
C ASN A 64 3.68 0.27 -11.37
N ILE A 65 2.88 1.35 -11.32
CA ILE A 65 1.47 1.32 -11.71
C ILE A 65 1.43 1.28 -13.25
N PHE A 66 0.92 0.19 -13.80
CA PHE A 66 0.65 0.05 -15.24
C PHE A 66 -0.86 -0.13 -15.46
N PRO A 67 -1.39 0.30 -16.62
CA PRO A 67 -0.69 0.98 -17.72
C PRO A 67 -0.30 2.44 -17.41
N MET A 68 0.81 2.91 -17.95
CA MET A 68 1.31 4.28 -17.75
C MET A 68 1.54 4.98 -19.09
N VAL A 69 1.02 6.20 -19.25
CA VAL A 69 1.40 7.12 -20.33
C VAL A 69 2.48 8.06 -19.78
N PRO A 70 3.73 7.96 -20.23
CA PRO A 70 4.80 8.85 -19.77
C PRO A 70 4.50 10.32 -20.08
N GLN A 71 5.07 11.24 -19.31
CA GLN A 71 4.95 12.67 -19.63
C GLN A 71 5.49 12.96 -21.03
N GLY A 72 4.71 13.71 -21.81
CA GLY A 72 5.06 14.08 -23.19
C GLY A 72 4.67 13.05 -24.26
N CYS A 73 4.10 11.90 -23.87
CA CYS A 73 3.63 10.87 -24.81
C CYS A 73 2.12 10.94 -25.07
N SER A 74 1.70 10.50 -26.25
CA SER A 74 0.29 10.34 -26.61
C SER A 74 -0.32 9.10 -25.94
N VAL A 75 -1.65 9.07 -25.78
CA VAL A 75 -2.39 7.89 -25.27
C VAL A 75 -2.10 6.62 -26.09
N ALA A 76 -1.76 6.77 -27.37
CA ALA A 76 -1.37 5.66 -28.25
C ALA A 76 -0.02 5.02 -27.86
N GLU A 77 0.81 5.68 -27.06
CA GLU A 77 2.15 5.25 -26.66
C GLU A 77 2.18 4.69 -25.23
N ILE A 78 1.06 4.09 -24.83
CA ILE A 78 0.86 3.53 -23.50
C ILE A 78 1.87 2.42 -23.21
N ARG A 79 2.53 2.48 -22.04
CA ARG A 79 3.39 1.39 -21.57
C ARG A 79 2.58 0.44 -20.70
N LEU A 80 2.65 -0.84 -21.05
CA LEU A 80 1.95 -1.92 -20.37
C LEU A 80 2.83 -2.68 -19.37
N ARG A 81 4.15 -2.41 -19.36
CA ARG A 81 5.17 -3.02 -18.50
C ARG A 81 6.35 -2.09 -18.32
#